data_AF-B1NY98-F1
#
_entry.id   AF-B1NY98-F1
#
_cell.length_a   1.000
_cell.length_b   1.000
_cell.length_c   1.000
_cell.angle_alpha   90.00
_cell.angle_beta   90.00
_cell.angle_gamma   90.00
#
_symmetry.space_group_name_H-M   'P 1'
#
loop_
_entity.id
_entity.type
_entity.pdbx_description
1 polymer ?
#
loop_
_entity_poly.entity_id
_entity_poly.type
_entity_poly.pdbx_seq_one_letter_code
_entity_poly.pdbx_strand_id
1 'polypeptide(L)'
;MLIQNHAAKLDRAMMQKMMGGILLLSQYSPLHQRYLISEWQQRIMPSFELNQFCYYEDEQGGPIAFCNWAFLSEQVRELLLSGEREIEAADWRSGDHIYIPEMLAPFGHGRQIVNDLRQRVFLPWKGQKVCTVRGKIDTQNDRCIRKVQWFSI
;
A
#
# COMPACT_ATOMS: atom_id res chain seq x y z
N MET A 1 -14.69 3.63 -16.41
CA MET A 1 -14.68 3.71 -14.94
C MET A 1 -13.86 4.92 -14.54
N LEU A 2 -14.51 5.91 -13.91
CA LEU A 2 -13.87 7.16 -13.49
C LEU A 2 -13.10 6.91 -12.18
N ILE A 3 -11.78 6.99 -12.24
CA ILE A 3 -10.92 6.93 -11.07
C ILE A 3 -10.97 8.31 -10.42
N GLN A 4 -11.78 8.46 -9.36
CA GLN A 4 -11.83 9.71 -8.62
C GLN A 4 -10.62 9.80 -7.69
N ASN A 5 -9.67 10.67 -8.02
CA ASN A 5 -8.54 11.00 -7.17
C ASN A 5 -8.88 12.22 -6.31
N HIS A 6 -8.90 12.04 -4.99
CA HIS A 6 -9.15 13.13 -4.06
C HIS A 6 -7.83 13.86 -3.77
N ALA A 7 -7.57 14.96 -4.49
CA ALA A 7 -6.45 15.86 -4.23
C ALA A 7 -6.79 16.97 -3.18
N ALA A 8 -7.79 16.74 -2.33
CA ALA A 8 -8.19 17.66 -1.26
C ALA A 8 -7.66 17.18 0.09
N LYS A 9 -7.34 18.13 0.98
CA LYS A 9 -6.90 17.87 2.36
C LYS A 9 -7.90 16.91 3.02
N LEU A 10 -7.49 15.64 3.18
CA LEU A 10 -8.34 14.61 3.76
C LEU A 10 -8.86 15.06 5.12
N ASP A 11 -10.18 15.22 5.23
CA ASP A 11 -10.78 15.45 6.53
C ASP A 11 -10.88 14.15 7.32
N ARG A 12 -11.24 14.28 8.60
CA ARG A 12 -11.37 13.13 9.50
C ARG A 12 -12.43 12.13 9.03
N ALA A 13 -13.53 12.60 8.46
CA ALA A 13 -14.62 11.73 8.02
C ALA A 13 -14.22 10.92 6.79
N MET A 14 -13.51 11.54 5.84
CA MET A 14 -12.93 10.87 4.68
C MET A 14 -11.91 9.80 5.09
N MET A 15 -10.99 10.13 6.01
CA MET A 15 -10.02 9.15 6.51
C MET A 15 -10.72 7.98 7.21
N GLN A 16 -11.74 8.24 8.02
CA GLN A 16 -12.54 7.20 8.67
C GLN A 16 -13.24 6.30 7.64
N LYS A 17 -13.87 6.88 6.61
CA LYS A 17 -14.51 6.14 5.52
C LYS A 17 -13.50 5.24 4.80
N MET A 18 -12.35 5.80 4.43
CA MET A 18 -11.30 5.06 3.72
C MET A 18 -10.69 3.95 4.59
N MET A 19 -10.43 4.21 5.87
CA MET A 19 -9.97 3.15 6.80
C MET A 19 -11.00 2.01 6.89
N GLY A 20 -12.29 2.33 7.00
CA GLY A 20 -13.35 1.33 6.97
C GLY A 20 -13.34 0.50 5.68
N GLY A 21 -13.19 1.16 4.53
CA GLY A 21 -13.10 0.48 3.25
C GLY A 21 -11.84 -0.39 3.10
N ILE A 22 -10.68 0.07 3.60
CA ILE A 22 -9.44 -0.70 3.62
C ILE A 22 -9.59 -1.96 4.47
N LEU A 23 -10.21 -1.84 5.65
CA LEU A 23 -10.52 -2.99 6.51
C LEU A 23 -11.56 -3.92 5.89
N LEU A 24 -12.46 -3.42 5.04
CA LEU A 24 -13.36 -4.28 4.26
C LEU A 24 -12.61 -5.06 3.17
N LEU A 25 -11.73 -4.38 2.43
CA LEU A 25 -10.89 -5.01 1.40
C LEU A 25 -9.95 -6.07 2.00
N SER A 26 -9.41 -5.82 3.19
CA SER A 26 -8.47 -6.73 3.85
C SER A 26 -9.10 -8.07 4.26
N GLN A 27 -10.42 -8.11 4.46
CA GLN A 27 -11.15 -9.35 4.77
C GLN A 27 -11.08 -10.39 3.64
N TYR A 28 -10.71 -10.00 2.43
CA TYR A 28 -10.53 -10.92 1.31
C TYR A 28 -9.10 -11.44 1.17
N SER A 29 -8.23 -11.12 2.14
CA SER A 29 -6.85 -11.57 2.14
C SER A 29 -6.50 -12.28 3.46
N PRO A 30 -6.23 -13.59 3.43
CA PRO A 30 -5.82 -14.35 4.62
C PRO A 30 -4.64 -13.74 5.38
N LEU A 31 -3.67 -13.12 4.68
CA LEU A 31 -2.55 -12.42 5.29
C LEU A 31 -3.02 -11.24 6.15
N HIS A 32 -3.68 -10.28 5.51
CA HIS A 32 -4.11 -9.02 6.11
C HIS A 32 -5.16 -9.20 7.21
N GLN A 33 -5.91 -10.32 7.22
CA GLN A 33 -6.79 -10.69 8.34
C GLN A 33 -6.03 -10.93 9.66
N ARG A 34 -4.71 -11.18 9.61
CA ARG A 34 -3.88 -11.41 10.81
C ARG A 34 -3.25 -10.14 11.36
N TYR A 35 -3.37 -9.02 10.66
CA TYR A 35 -2.77 -7.75 11.08
C TYR A 35 -3.50 -7.21 12.31
N LEU A 36 -2.74 -6.74 13.28
CA LEU A 36 -3.23 -5.94 14.38
C LEU A 36 -3.69 -4.57 13.87
N ILE A 37 -4.62 -3.95 14.59
CA ILE A 37 -5.10 -2.59 14.27
C ILE A 37 -3.93 -1.59 14.28
N SER A 38 -2.97 -1.75 15.19
CA SER A 38 -1.77 -0.91 15.25
C SER A 38 -0.91 -1.02 13.99
N GLU A 39 -0.79 -2.21 13.41
CA GLU A 39 -0.04 -2.43 12.17
C GLU A 39 -0.72 -1.71 11.00
N TRP A 40 -2.05 -1.75 10.92
CA TRP A 40 -2.79 -0.97 9.93
C TRP A 40 -2.56 0.53 10.08
N GLN A 41 -2.60 1.05 11.31
CA GLN A 41 -2.37 2.48 11.55
C GLN A 41 -0.95 2.88 11.11
N GLN A 42 0.06 2.11 11.51
CA GLN A 42 1.46 2.37 11.15
C GLN A 42 1.69 2.32 9.63
N ARG A 43 1.03 1.39 8.93
CA ARG A 43 1.20 1.16 7.48
C ARG A 43 0.32 2.04 6.60
N ILE A 44 -0.71 2.69 7.13
CA ILE A 44 -1.66 3.51 6.35
C ILE A 44 -1.61 4.99 6.70
N MET A 45 -1.59 5.36 7.98
CA MET A 45 -1.79 6.76 8.39
C MET A 45 -0.78 7.74 7.76
N PRO A 46 0.53 7.43 7.72
CA PRO A 46 1.47 8.34 7.08
C PRO A 46 1.18 8.52 5.57
N SER A 47 0.62 7.51 4.90
CA SER A 47 0.23 7.63 3.49
C SER A 47 -0.89 8.65 3.27
N PHE A 48 -1.85 8.73 4.19
CA PHE A 48 -2.92 9.71 4.14
C PHE A 48 -2.38 11.12 4.38
N GLU A 49 -1.55 11.30 5.41
CA GLU A 49 -0.95 12.59 5.76
C GLU A 49 -0.07 13.14 4.63
N LEU A 50 0.63 12.25 3.91
CA LEU A 50 1.54 12.60 2.84
C LEU A 50 0.89 12.56 1.44
N ASN A 51 -0.40 12.22 1.33
CA ASN A 51 -1.09 11.97 0.06
C ASN A 51 -0.33 10.97 -0.85
N GLN A 52 0.25 9.93 -0.26
CA GLN A 52 1.00 8.88 -0.96
C GLN A 52 0.19 7.58 -1.05
N PHE A 53 -1.04 7.68 -1.56
CA PHE A 53 -1.93 6.56 -1.75
C PHE A 53 -2.87 6.76 -2.94
N CYS A 54 -3.51 5.68 -3.36
CA CYS A 54 -4.67 5.67 -4.22
C CYS A 54 -5.72 4.75 -3.61
N TYR A 55 -6.94 5.25 -3.52
CA TYR A 55 -8.11 4.53 -3.05
C TYR A 55 -9.15 4.56 -4.17
N TYR A 56 -9.68 3.39 -4.53
CA TYR A 56 -10.54 3.21 -5.68
C TYR A 56 -11.91 2.75 -5.22
N GLU A 57 -12.95 3.41 -5.71
CA GLU A 57 -14.35 3.07 -5.46
C GLU A 57 -15.04 2.66 -6.76
N ASP A 58 -16.10 1.88 -6.64
CA ASP A 58 -17.07 1.66 -7.72
C ASP A 58 -18.04 2.86 -7.86
N GLU A 59 -18.96 2.76 -8.82
CA GLU A 59 -19.95 3.81 -9.10
C GLU A 59 -20.94 4.04 -7.93
N GLN A 60 -21.06 3.07 -7.01
CA GLN A 60 -21.91 3.15 -5.83
C GLN A 60 -21.13 3.61 -4.58
N GLY A 61 -19.83 3.91 -4.71
CA GLY A 61 -18.96 4.31 -3.61
C GLY A 61 -18.42 3.16 -2.77
N GLY A 62 -18.55 1.91 -3.23
CA GLY A 62 -17.99 0.72 -2.59
C GLY A 62 -16.48 0.62 -2.83
N PRO A 63 -15.66 0.25 -1.83
CA PRO A 63 -14.21 0.11 -2.01
C PRO A 63 -13.88 -1.04 -2.95
N ILE A 64 -13.03 -0.79 -3.94
CA ILE A 64 -12.57 -1.78 -4.91
C ILE A 64 -11.09 -2.11 -4.70
N ALA A 65 -10.30 -1.10 -4.36
CA ALA A 65 -8.88 -1.28 -4.10
C ALA A 65 -8.25 -0.15 -3.30
N PHE A 66 -7.10 -0.46 -2.72
CA PHE A 66 -6.22 0.48 -2.05
C PHE A 66 -4.76 0.15 -2.35
N CYS A 67 -3.95 1.17 -2.60
CA CYS A 67 -2.51 1.04 -2.68
C CYS A 67 -1.86 2.27 -2.08
N ASN A 68 -0.77 2.10 -1.35
CA ASN A 68 0.05 3.20 -0.89
C ASN A 68 1.53 2.99 -1.20
N TRP A 69 2.32 4.05 -1.06
CA TRP A 69 3.76 4.00 -1.33
C TRP A 69 4.55 4.95 -0.42
N ALA A 70 5.81 4.61 -0.23
CA ALA A 70 6.82 5.43 0.42
C ALA A 70 7.97 5.69 -0.55
N PHE A 71 8.63 6.84 -0.40
CA PHE A 71 9.89 7.15 -1.05
C PHE A 71 11.01 7.06 -0.01
N LEU A 72 11.76 5.97 -0.06
CA LEU A 72 12.74 5.61 0.94
C LEU A 72 14.15 6.03 0.52
N SER A 73 15.00 6.31 1.51
CA SER A 73 16.44 6.26 1.29
C SER A 73 16.90 4.82 1.04
N GLU A 74 18.10 4.66 0.49
CA GLU A 74 18.69 3.34 0.29
C GLU A 74 18.87 2.59 1.60
N GLN A 75 19.36 3.27 2.65
CA GLN A 75 19.61 2.67 3.95
C GLN A 75 18.31 2.17 4.59
N VAL A 76 17.25 2.99 4.56
CA VAL A 76 15.94 2.59 5.09
C VAL A 76 15.38 1.42 4.29
N ARG A 77 15.47 1.46 2.96
CA ARG A 77 15.03 0.35 2.10
C ARG A 77 15.74 -0.94 2.51
N GLU A 78 17.06 -0.94 2.72
CA GLU A 78 17.79 -2.14 3.11
C GLU A 78 17.33 -2.72 4.45
N LEU A 79 17.15 -1.89 5.48
CA LEU A 79 16.61 -2.30 6.79
C LEU A 79 15.21 -2.91 6.66
N LEU A 80 14.36 -2.26 5.85
CA LEU A 80 13.02 -2.75 5.57
C LEU A 80 13.04 -3.97 4.66
N LEU A 81 14.08 -4.28 3.90
CA LEU A 81 14.14 -5.51 3.10
C LEU A 81 14.78 -6.66 3.86
N SER A 82 15.69 -6.39 4.80
CA SER A 82 16.27 -7.40 5.70
C SER A 82 15.27 -7.86 6.75
N GLY A 83 14.36 -6.97 7.19
CA GLY A 83 13.39 -7.26 8.23
C GLY A 83 13.92 -7.00 9.62
N GLU A 84 14.96 -6.18 9.70
CA GLU A 84 15.49 -5.66 10.94
C GLU A 84 14.45 -4.82 11.69
N ARG A 85 13.63 -4.06 10.95
CA ARG A 85 12.46 -3.34 11.48
C ARG A 85 11.38 -3.14 10.44
N GLU A 86 10.22 -2.68 10.92
CA GLU A 86 9.10 -2.24 10.09
C GLU A 86 9.21 -0.75 9.74
N ILE A 87 8.44 -0.32 8.73
CA ILE A 87 8.42 1.08 8.28
C ILE A 87 7.84 1.99 9.35
N GLU A 88 8.46 3.13 9.57
CA GLU A 88 8.03 4.16 10.53
C GLU A 88 7.62 5.44 9.79
N ALA A 89 6.89 6.33 10.45
CA ALA A 89 6.38 7.55 9.83
C ALA A 89 7.47 8.42 9.19
N ALA A 90 8.65 8.52 9.82
CA ALA A 90 9.77 9.32 9.33
C ALA A 90 10.38 8.77 8.02
N ASP A 91 10.17 7.50 7.70
CA ASP A 91 10.76 6.84 6.54
C ASP A 91 10.09 7.23 5.22
N TRP A 92 8.82 7.62 5.25
CA TRP A 92 7.94 7.67 4.07
C TRP A 92 8.38 8.63 2.96
N ARG A 93 9.24 9.60 3.29
CA ARG A 93 9.87 10.57 2.38
C ARG A 93 11.37 10.70 2.63
N SER A 94 12.02 9.64 3.08
CA SER A 94 13.44 9.65 3.40
C SER A 94 14.35 9.65 2.15
N GLY A 95 13.83 9.39 0.96
CA GLY A 95 14.63 9.39 -0.27
C GLY A 95 13.80 9.28 -1.53
N ASP A 96 14.27 8.49 -2.48
CA ASP A 96 13.77 8.46 -3.86
C ASP A 96 13.39 7.03 -4.32
N HIS A 97 13.59 6.00 -3.49
CA HIS A 97 13.26 4.62 -3.82
C HIS A 97 11.81 4.28 -3.47
N ILE A 98 11.03 3.85 -4.45
CA ILE A 98 9.64 3.48 -4.21
C ILE A 98 9.54 2.13 -3.48
N TYR A 99 8.84 2.16 -2.35
CA TYR A 99 8.40 1.01 -1.58
C TYR A 99 6.88 1.00 -1.48
N ILE A 100 6.26 -0.17 -1.64
CA ILE A 100 4.80 -0.35 -1.54
C ILE A 100 4.50 -1.15 -0.26
N PRO A 101 4.11 -0.49 0.84
CA PRO A 101 3.69 -1.18 2.06
C PRO A 101 2.46 -2.06 1.81
N GLU A 102 1.41 -1.47 1.21
CA GLU A 102 0.11 -2.12 1.04
C GLU A 102 -0.41 -2.01 -0.40
N MET A 103 -0.98 -3.11 -0.88
CA MET A 103 -1.75 -3.17 -2.13
C MET A 103 -2.83 -4.24 -1.99
N LEU A 104 -4.07 -3.78 -1.86
CA LEU A 104 -5.30 -4.54 -1.71
C LEU A 104 -6.16 -4.36 -2.97
N ALA A 105 -6.39 -5.45 -3.70
CA ALA A 105 -7.23 -5.44 -4.90
C ALA A 105 -7.94 -6.80 -5.06
N PRO A 106 -8.78 -7.19 -4.09
CA PRO A 106 -9.30 -8.56 -3.99
C PRO A 106 -10.24 -8.97 -5.11
N PHE A 107 -10.85 -8.01 -5.82
CA PHE A 107 -11.85 -8.29 -6.85
C PHE A 107 -11.27 -8.37 -8.27
N GLY A 108 -9.96 -8.63 -8.40
CA GLY A 108 -9.31 -8.87 -9.71
C GLY A 108 -8.81 -7.62 -10.44
N HIS A 109 -8.87 -6.44 -9.82
CA HIS A 109 -8.47 -5.17 -10.45
C HIS A 109 -6.96 -4.87 -10.42
N GLY A 110 -6.15 -5.77 -9.87
CA GLY A 110 -4.72 -5.52 -9.63
C GLY A 110 -3.95 -5.00 -10.86
N ARG A 111 -4.20 -5.58 -12.05
CA ARG A 111 -3.53 -5.14 -13.29
C ARG A 111 -3.92 -3.72 -13.70
N GLN A 112 -5.20 -3.37 -13.55
CA GLN A 112 -5.71 -2.04 -13.89
C GLN A 112 -5.09 -0.98 -12.96
N ILE A 113 -5.06 -1.26 -11.66
CA ILE A 113 -4.48 -0.37 -10.65
C ILE A 113 -2.98 -0.16 -10.87
N VAL A 114 -2.24 -1.23 -11.16
CA VAL A 114 -0.80 -1.11 -11.47
C VAL A 114 -0.58 -0.23 -12.69
N ASN A 115 -1.37 -0.41 -13.75
CA ASN A 115 -1.26 0.42 -14.95
C ASN A 115 -1.58 1.90 -14.66
N ASP A 116 -2.62 2.16 -13.87
CA ASP A 116 -3.00 3.49 -13.44
C ASP A 116 -1.90 4.17 -12.62
N LEU A 117 -1.34 3.47 -11.63
CA LEU A 117 -0.22 3.95 -10.82
C LEU A 117 1.01 4.27 -11.68
N ARG A 118 1.36 3.42 -12.65
CA ARG A 118 2.48 3.68 -13.58
C ARG A 118 2.28 4.97 -14.38
N GLN A 119 1.07 5.26 -14.80
CA GLN A 119 0.78 6.41 -15.67
C GLN A 119 0.59 7.71 -14.89
N ARG A 120 -0.12 7.67 -13.77
CA ARG A 120 -0.49 8.88 -13.02
C ARG A 120 0.50 9.26 -11.92
N VAL A 121 1.09 8.26 -11.25
CA VAL A 121 1.89 8.49 -10.03
C VAL A 121 3.36 8.30 -10.31
N PHE A 122 3.73 7.18 -10.93
CA PHE A 122 5.11 6.75 -11.06
C PHE A 122 5.72 7.02 -12.44
N LEU A 123 5.03 7.76 -13.31
CA LEU A 123 5.55 8.16 -14.61
C LEU A 123 6.89 8.92 -14.50
N PRO A 124 7.10 9.84 -13.53
CA PRO A 124 8.40 10.48 -13.33
C PRO A 124 9.52 9.52 -12.90
N TRP A 125 9.16 8.32 -12.41
CA TRP A 125 10.05 7.30 -11.86
C TRP A 125 10.23 6.09 -12.79
N LYS A 126 9.84 6.23 -14.06
CA LYS A 126 9.90 5.16 -15.06
C LYS A 126 11.29 4.53 -15.12
N GLY A 127 11.35 3.20 -15.10
CA GLY A 127 12.59 2.43 -15.11
C GLY A 127 13.17 2.13 -13.72
N GLN A 128 12.65 2.75 -12.65
CA GLN A 128 13.05 2.40 -11.29
C GLN A 128 12.51 1.02 -10.89
N LYS A 129 13.29 0.30 -10.07
CA LYS A 129 12.82 -0.90 -9.38
C LYS A 129 12.05 -0.52 -8.13
N VAL A 130 10.90 -1.17 -7.96
CA VAL A 130 10.01 -0.98 -6.83
C VAL A 130 9.92 -2.25 -6.03
N CYS A 131 9.89 -2.10 -4.71
CA CYS A 131 9.88 -3.22 -3.79
C CYS A 131 8.68 -3.21 -2.86
N THR A 132 8.35 -4.39 -2.37
CA THR A 132 7.36 -4.61 -1.31
C THR A 132 7.83 -5.82 -0.51
N VAL A 133 7.51 -5.82 0.77
CA VAL A 133 7.65 -6.98 1.64
C VAL A 133 6.27 -7.53 1.90
N ARG A 134 5.99 -8.72 1.37
CA ARG A 134 4.73 -9.41 1.63
C ARG A 134 4.95 -10.63 2.50
N GLY A 135 4.05 -10.80 3.46
CA GLY A 135 3.88 -12.09 4.09
C GLY A 135 3.25 -13.09 3.12
N LYS A 136 3.72 -14.32 3.13
CA LYS A 136 3.03 -15.48 2.55
C LYS A 136 2.69 -16.40 3.69
N ILE A 137 1.41 -16.70 3.88
CA ILE A 137 1.01 -17.71 4.86
C ILE A 137 1.46 -19.08 4.33
N ASP A 138 2.26 -19.76 5.13
CA ASP A 138 2.56 -21.17 4.97
C ASP A 138 1.33 -21.97 5.42
N THR A 139 0.71 -22.67 4.45
CA THR A 139 -0.50 -23.45 4.68
C THR A 139 -0.26 -24.70 5.53
N GLN A 140 1.01 -25.11 5.74
CA GLN A 140 1.33 -26.30 6.53
C GLN A 140 1.49 -25.98 8.03
N ASN A 141 2.06 -24.83 8.36
CA ASN A 141 2.50 -24.51 9.73
C ASN A 141 1.89 -23.23 10.29
N ASP A 142 0.96 -22.60 9.56
CA ASP A 142 0.30 -21.34 9.93
C ASP A 142 1.28 -20.16 10.15
N ARG A 143 2.48 -20.25 9.60
CA ARG A 143 3.53 -19.22 9.74
C ARG A 143 3.42 -18.20 8.62
N CYS A 144 3.64 -16.92 8.94
CA CYS A 144 3.81 -15.88 7.95
C CYS A 144 5.27 -15.85 7.49
N ILE A 145 5.53 -16.24 6.24
CA ILE A 145 6.85 -16.21 5.62
C ILE A 145 7.03 -14.87 4.91
N ARG A 146 8.03 -14.12 5.35
CA ARG A 146 8.41 -12.85 4.73
C ARG A 146 9.00 -13.08 3.34
N LYS A 147 8.50 -12.37 2.34
CA LYS A 147 8.97 -12.44 0.96
C LYS A 147 9.12 -11.04 0.38
N VAL A 148 10.35 -10.71 -0.01
CA VAL A 148 10.64 -9.51 -0.81
C VAL A 148 10.21 -9.77 -2.25
N GLN A 149 9.49 -8.82 -2.84
CA GLN A 149 9.17 -8.83 -4.25
C GLN A 149 9.64 -7.54 -4.91
N TRP A 150 10.13 -7.66 -6.13
CA TRP A 150 10.61 -6.57 -6.95
C TRP A 150 9.81 -6.48 -8.25
N PHE A 151 9.54 -5.26 -8.67
CA PHE A 151 8.82 -4.96 -9.92
C PHE A 151 9.47 -3.77 -10.61
N SER A 152 9.31 -3.68 -11.93
CA SER A 152 9.68 -2.49 -12.69
C SER A 152 8.44 -1.67 -13.01
N ILE A 153 8.58 -0.35 -12.91
CA ILE A 153 7.56 0.62 -13.33
C ILE A 153 7.86 1.11 -14.73
#